data_AF-A0A9P6EE50-F1
#
_entry.id   AF-A0A9P6EE50-F1
#
_cell.length_a   1.000
_cell.length_b   1.000
_cell.length_c   1.000
_cell.angle_alpha   90.00
_cell.angle_beta   90.00
_cell.angle_gamma   90.00
#
_symmetry.space_group_name_H-M   'P 1'
#
loop_
_entity.id
_entity.type
_entity.pdbx_description
1 polymer ?
#
loop_
_entity_poly.entity_id
_entity_poly.type
_entity_poly.pdbx_seq_one_letter_code
_entity_poly.pdbx_strand_id
1 'polypeptide(L)'
;MSFTKAFSPAVREVRILLSQTGAASAGTRQFILSKYPVIKQHNPDLPVMIREATGTPARAFARFERGVEKHVELDNLSAAEVETKVGQLLTS
;
A
#
# COMPACT_ATOMS: atom_id res chain seq x y z
N MET A 1 6.43 10.65 -4.67
CA MET A 1 5.03 11.16 -4.69
C MET A 1 4.63 11.54 -3.26
N SER A 2 3.77 12.53 -3.07
CA SER A 2 3.39 12.97 -1.71
C SER A 2 2.09 12.30 -1.25
N PHE A 3 2.16 11.53 -0.17
CA PHE A 3 0.98 10.97 0.53
C PHE A 3 0.29 11.98 1.44
N THR A 4 0.72 13.25 1.40
CA THR A 4 0.18 14.37 2.18
C THR A 4 -1.10 14.97 1.60
N LYS A 5 -1.72 14.28 0.64
CA LYS A 5 -2.97 14.68 0.00
C LYS A 5 -3.97 13.55 0.14
N ALA A 6 -5.26 13.91 0.24
CA ALA A 6 -6.33 12.94 0.15
C ALA A 6 -6.24 12.20 -1.20
N PHE A 7 -6.45 10.90 -1.18
CA PHE A 7 -6.51 10.08 -2.38
C PHE A 7 -7.78 10.38 -3.17
N SER A 8 -7.82 9.91 -4.41
CA SER A 8 -9.02 10.02 -5.24
C SER A 8 -10.21 9.40 -4.51
N PRO A 9 -11.39 10.06 -4.50
CA PRO A 9 -12.61 9.49 -3.92
C PRO A 9 -13.05 8.19 -4.62
N ALA A 10 -12.46 7.90 -5.79
CA ALA A 10 -12.66 6.64 -6.47
C ALA A 10 -12.05 5.44 -5.73
N VAL A 11 -11.03 5.65 -4.88
CA VAL A 11 -10.40 4.59 -4.09
C VAL A 11 -11.30 4.25 -2.91
N ARG A 12 -11.77 3.00 -2.85
CA ARG A 12 -12.66 2.49 -1.82
C ARG A 12 -11.94 1.70 -0.74
N GLU A 13 -10.81 1.08 -1.08
CA GLU A 13 -10.06 0.24 -0.14
C GLU A 13 -8.62 0.07 -0.60
N VAL A 14 -7.69 0.02 0.36
CA VAL A 14 -6.29 -0.33 0.11
C VAL A 14 -5.92 -1.53 0.98
N ARG A 15 -5.40 -2.59 0.37
CA ARG A 15 -4.88 -3.78 1.07
C ARG A 15 -3.38 -3.91 0.81
N ILE A 16 -2.61 -4.13 1.87
CA ILE A 16 -1.18 -4.38 1.78
C ILE A 16 -0.91 -5.75 2.40
N LEU A 17 -0.40 -6.66 1.59
CA LEU A 17 0.03 -7.99 1.98
C LEU A 17 1.56 -8.00 2.11
N LEU A 18 2.05 -8.56 3.21
CA LEU A 18 3.49 -8.69 3.44
C LEU A 18 3.84 -9.87 4.34
N SER A 19 5.11 -10.27 4.29
CA SER A 19 5.71 -11.18 5.27
C SER A 19 6.34 -10.41 6.43
N GLN A 20 6.12 -10.90 7.65
CA GLN A 20 6.66 -10.30 8.89
C GLN A 20 8.19 -10.41 8.97
N THR A 21 8.74 -11.53 8.49
CA THR A 21 10.17 -11.87 8.63
C THR A 21 10.91 -11.97 7.31
N GLY A 22 10.20 -12.12 6.18
CA GLY A 22 10.82 -12.29 4.87
C GLY A 22 11.66 -11.07 4.45
N ALA A 23 12.84 -11.32 3.88
CA ALA A 23 13.73 -10.27 3.37
C ALA A 23 13.08 -9.49 2.20
N ALA A 24 12.34 -10.20 1.34
CA ALA A 24 11.64 -9.62 0.20
C ALA A 24 10.60 -8.56 0.59
N SER A 25 10.02 -8.64 1.79
CA SER A 25 9.03 -7.68 2.29
C SER A 25 9.62 -6.56 3.15
N ALA A 26 10.94 -6.50 3.32
CA ALA A 26 11.58 -5.53 4.21
C ALA A 26 11.28 -4.07 3.84
N GLY A 27 11.35 -3.73 2.55
CA GLY A 27 11.00 -2.38 2.07
C GLY A 27 9.53 -2.03 2.30
N THR A 28 8.63 -3.01 2.16
CA THR A 28 7.20 -2.82 2.42
C THR A 28 6.92 -2.58 3.91
N ARG A 29 7.61 -3.28 4.82
CA ARG A 29 7.52 -3.03 6.27
C ARG A 29 7.93 -1.60 6.62
N GLN A 30 9.05 -1.14 6.08
CA GLN A 30 9.55 0.21 6.33
C GLN A 30 8.63 1.29 5.76
N PHE A 31 8.04 1.04 4.58
CA PHE A 31 7.02 1.92 4.00
C PHE A 31 5.81 2.05 4.92
N ILE A 32 5.27 0.94 5.43
CA ILE A 32 4.11 0.96 6.33
C ILE A 32 4.42 1.78 7.57
N LEU A 33 5.54 1.50 8.25
CA LEU A 33 5.90 2.19 9.49
C LEU A 33 6.04 3.71 9.31
N SER A 34 6.57 4.16 8.18
CA SER A 34 6.84 5.57 7.93
C SER A 34 5.66 6.33 7.32
N LYS A 35 4.88 5.70 6.44
CA LYS A 35 3.84 6.39 5.65
C LYS A 35 2.42 6.12 6.09
N TYR A 36 2.14 4.99 6.75
CA TYR A 36 0.79 4.67 7.20
C TYR A 36 0.13 5.77 8.05
N PRO A 37 0.83 6.41 9.03
CA PRO A 37 0.23 7.49 9.82
C PRO A 37 -0.20 8.67 8.96
N VAL A 38 0.63 9.06 7.99
CA VAL A 38 0.36 10.17 7.06
C VAL A 38 -0.84 9.85 6.17
N ILE A 39 -0.88 8.62 5.63
CA ILE A 39 -2.00 8.17 4.79
C ILE A 39 -3.31 8.23 5.57
N LYS A 40 -3.32 7.73 6.81
CA LYS A 40 -4.54 7.70 7.63
C LYS A 40 -4.97 9.09 8.10
N GLN A 41 -4.00 9.97 8.38
CA GLN A 41 -4.27 11.37 8.75
C GLN A 41 -5.02 12.12 7.64
N HIS A 42 -4.64 11.92 6.37
CA HIS A 42 -5.29 12.59 5.24
C HIS A 42 -6.50 11.84 4.68
N ASN A 43 -6.68 10.56 5.06
CA ASN A 43 -7.76 9.69 4.57
C ASN A 43 -8.40 8.92 5.74
N PRO A 44 -9.09 9.61 6.69
CA PRO A 44 -9.60 8.98 7.89
C PRO A 44 -10.65 7.90 7.60
N ASP A 45 -11.50 8.10 6.59
CA ASP A 45 -12.57 7.16 6.22
C ASP A 45 -12.10 6.02 5.32
N LEU A 46 -10.89 6.10 4.78
CA LEU A 46 -10.36 5.07 3.89
C LEU A 46 -9.97 3.82 4.69
N PRO A 47 -10.53 2.64 4.34
CA PRO A 47 -10.07 1.37 4.88
C PRO A 47 -8.69 1.03 4.31
N VAL A 48 -7.68 1.08 5.18
CA VAL A 48 -6.31 0.61 4.87
C VAL A 48 -6.06 -0.66 5.68
N MET A 49 -6.04 -1.79 4.99
CA MET A 49 -5.91 -3.11 5.58
C MET A 49 -4.52 -3.66 5.39
N ILE A 50 -3.80 -3.82 6.50
CA ILE A 50 -2.51 -4.50 6.53
C ILE A 50 -2.78 -5.98 6.85
N ARG A 51 -2.23 -6.88 6.03
CA ARG A 51 -2.37 -8.33 6.16
C ARG A 51 -0.99 -8.95 6.15
N GLU A 52 -0.58 -9.39 7.32
CA GLU A 52 0.72 -10.00 7.53
C GLU A 52 0.58 -11.52 7.56
N ALA A 53 1.41 -12.22 6.79
CA ALA A 53 1.44 -13.68 6.80
C ALA A 53 2.83 -14.20 6.41
N THR A 54 3.30 -15.22 7.12
CA THR A 54 4.62 -15.84 6.90
C THR A 54 4.71 -16.42 5.49
N GLY A 55 5.77 -16.06 4.75
CA GLY A 55 6.00 -16.57 3.39
C GLY A 55 5.11 -15.95 2.31
N THR A 56 4.29 -14.95 2.64
CA THR A 56 3.45 -14.26 1.66
C THR A 56 4.27 -13.23 0.85
N PRO A 57 4.13 -13.19 -0.48
CA PRO A 57 4.78 -12.17 -1.31
C PRO A 57 4.25 -10.78 -0.96
N ALA A 58 5.13 -9.79 -0.96
CA ALA A 58 4.78 -8.40 -0.74
C ALA A 58 3.97 -7.86 -1.93
N ARG A 59 2.72 -7.48 -1.68
CA ARG A 59 1.80 -6.99 -2.71
C ARG A 59 0.89 -5.90 -2.14
N ALA A 60 0.55 -4.93 -2.96
CA ALA A 60 -0.48 -3.94 -2.64
C ALA A 60 -1.64 -4.04 -3.62
N PHE A 61 -2.84 -3.92 -3.10
CA PHE A 61 -4.10 -3.94 -3.84
C PHE A 61 -4.86 -2.65 -3.54
N ALA A 62 -5.48 -2.09 -4.57
CA ALA A 62 -6.40 -0.98 -4.45
C ALA A 62 -7.71 -1.36 -5.14
N ARG A 63 -8.81 -1.21 -4.40
CA ARG A 63 -10.16 -1.37 -4.94
C ARG A 63 -10.73 0.01 -5.23
N PHE A 64 -11.24 0.16 -6.43
CA PHE A 64 -11.89 1.37 -6.92
C PHE A 64 -13.40 1.20 -6.97
N GLU A 65 -14.09 2.24 -7.43
CA GLU A 65 -15.51 2.17 -7.72
C GLU A 65 -15.84 1.05 -8.70
N ARG A 66 -17.12 0.65 -8.70
CA ARG A 66 -17.64 -0.41 -9.59
C ARG A 66 -16.93 -1.77 -9.42
N GLY A 67 -16.22 -1.97 -8.31
CA GLY A 67 -15.56 -3.24 -7.99
C GLY A 67 -14.26 -3.49 -8.76
N VAL A 68 -13.70 -2.49 -9.43
CA VAL A 68 -12.42 -2.64 -10.13
C VAL A 68 -11.29 -2.78 -9.11
N GLU A 69 -10.48 -3.82 -9.24
CA GLU A 69 -9.34 -4.06 -8.36
C GLU A 69 -8.05 -4.06 -9.18
N LYS A 70 -7.07 -3.28 -8.73
CA LYS A 70 -5.71 -3.27 -9.29
C LYS A 70 -4.73 -3.70 -8.22
N HIS A 71 -3.64 -4.33 -8.64
CA HIS A 71 -2.60 -4.78 -7.73
C HIS A 71 -1.21 -4.49 -8.31
N VAL A 72 -0.23 -4.40 -7.41
CA VAL A 72 1.18 -4.25 -7.75
C VAL A 72 2.02 -5.17 -6.87
N GLU A 73 3.08 -5.71 -7.46
CA GLU A 73 4.07 -6.51 -6.77
C GLU A 73 5.16 -5.62 -6.16
N LEU A 74 5.45 -5.89 -4.88
CA LEU A 74 6.36 -5.12 -4.03
C LEU A 74 7.52 -5.97 -3.49
N ASP A 75 7.71 -7.18 -4.03
CA ASP A 75 8.77 -8.09 -3.60
C ASP A 75 10.16 -7.56 -3.97
N ASN A 76 11.08 -7.64 -3.00
CA ASN A 76 12.48 -7.22 -3.11
C ASN A 76 12.67 -5.75 -3.51
N LEU A 77 11.65 -4.91 -3.31
CA LEU A 77 11.75 -3.48 -3.56
C LEU A 77 12.23 -2.74 -2.31
N SER A 78 12.97 -1.67 -2.53
CA SER A 78 13.31 -0.69 -1.50
C SER A 78 12.07 0.12 -1.07
N ALA A 79 12.11 0.73 0.11
CA ALA A 79 11.01 1.56 0.59
C ALA A 79 10.62 2.68 -0.39
N ALA A 80 11.61 3.33 -1.04
CA ALA A 80 11.37 4.39 -2.02
C ALA A 80 10.69 3.89 -3.31
N GLU A 81 11.02 2.68 -3.76
CA GLU A 81 10.37 2.05 -4.91
C GLU A 81 8.94 1.62 -4.58
N VAL A 82 8.72 1.09 -3.37
CA VAL A 82 7.39 0.77 -2.85
C VAL A 82 6.52 2.03 -2.82
N GLU A 83 7.03 3.14 -2.31
CA GLU A 83 6.33 4.43 -2.32
C GLU A 83 5.89 4.84 -3.72
N THR A 84 6.78 4.65 -4.70
CA THR A 84 6.51 5.01 -6.08
C THR A 84 5.43 4.12 -6.70
N LYS A 85 5.53 2.80 -6.54
CA LYS A 85 4.54 1.86 -7.07
C LYS A 85 3.18 2.00 -6.40
N VAL A 86 3.14 2.18 -5.08
CA VAL A 86 1.89 2.40 -4.35
C VAL A 86 1.25 3.74 -4.72
N GLY A 87 2.05 4.79 -4.89
CA GLY A 87 1.55 6.08 -5.39
C GLY A 87 0.94 5.99 -6.79
N GLN A 88 1.59 5.25 -7.70
CA GLN A 88 1.06 4.98 -9.04
C GLN A 88 -0.25 4.19 -8.99
N LEU A 89 -0.31 3.15 -8.15
CA LEU A 89 -1.52 2.34 -7.97
C LEU A 89 -2.71 3.22 -7.53
N LEU A 90 -2.51 4.13 -6.57
CA LEU A 90 -3.59 4.94 -5.99
C LEU A 90 -4.02 6.16 -6.82
N THR A 91 -3.25 6.50 -7.85
CA THR A 91 -3.56 7.60 -8.80
C THR A 91 -4.24 7.09 -10.08
N SER A 92 -4.25 5.77 -10.29
CA SER A 92 -4.72 5.11 -11.51
C SER A 92 -6.24 4.90 -11.57
#